data_AF-A0A1W9NYF9-F1
#
_entry.id   AF-A0A1W9NYF9-F1
#
_cell.length_a   1.000
_cell.length_b   1.000
_cell.length_c   1.000
_cell.angle_alpha   90.00
_cell.angle_beta   90.00
_cell.angle_gamma   90.00
#
_symmetry.space_group_name_H-M   'P 1'
#
loop_
_entity.id
_entity.type
_entity.pdbx_description
1 polymer ?
#
loop_
_entity_poly.entity_id
_entity_poly.type
_entity_poly.pdbx_seq_one_letter_code
_entity_poly.pdbx_strand_id
1 'polypeptide(L)'
;MLTLTVKQALTQASSRLSTLSSPTLEARLLLSHVLNKPQTYPITNENEELDAKKLSNFLAQVEKRKRRVPLAYLTQKKEFWGLDFYIDEHVFIPRSETEQLVEESLQIINDQMANAKSAAFSVADIGTGSGCIAISIAHGLLMPARKRARLLKIPQSLALGNRRLRCKIFATDISSKALKIAKFNARQILGPSHPITFLQGDLLKPLPQKVDLIVANLPYLSEKEYQEAEPEIKFEPKEAIIGGVHGNELIKKLLEQAPNYLKAGGKVIYETVNGKILSWPQNAFAD
;
A
#
# COMPACT_ATOMS: atom_id res chain seq x y z
N MET A 1 -8.11 -34.48 -23.48
CA MET A 1 -7.57 -33.41 -22.62
C MET A 1 -7.98 -33.72 -21.20
N LEU A 2 -7.06 -33.70 -20.23
CA LEU A 2 -7.42 -33.91 -18.82
C LEU A 2 -8.28 -32.74 -18.37
N THR A 3 -9.54 -33.00 -18.04
CA THR A 3 -10.38 -32.09 -17.26
C THR A 3 -10.29 -32.50 -15.81
N LEU A 4 -10.29 -31.51 -14.91
CA LEU A 4 -10.37 -31.72 -13.47
C LEU A 4 -11.56 -30.93 -12.96
N THR A 5 -12.25 -31.47 -11.96
CA THR A 5 -13.20 -30.66 -11.20
C THR A 5 -12.47 -29.58 -10.41
N VAL A 6 -13.17 -28.51 -10.07
CA VAL A 6 -12.67 -27.45 -9.17
C VAL A 6 -12.06 -28.05 -7.90
N LYS A 7 -12.74 -29.02 -7.28
CA LYS A 7 -12.25 -29.72 -6.09
C LYS A 7 -10.94 -30.46 -6.33
N GLN A 8 -10.87 -31.25 -7.40
CA GLN A 8 -9.65 -32.00 -7.75
C GLN A 8 -8.46 -31.06 -8.02
N ALA A 9 -8.70 -29.97 -8.75
CA ALA A 9 -7.68 -28.96 -9.03
C ALA A 9 -7.17 -28.29 -7.74
N LEU A 10 -8.08 -27.93 -6.82
CA LEU A 10 -7.72 -27.34 -5.52
C LEU A 10 -6.97 -28.32 -4.61
N THR A 11 -7.37 -29.60 -4.56
CA THR A 11 -6.65 -30.64 -3.80
C THR A 11 -5.24 -30.81 -4.33
N GLN A 12 -5.09 -30.88 -5.66
CA GLN A 12 -3.78 -31.00 -6.30
C GLN A 12 -2.90 -29.76 -6.02
N ALA A 13 -3.46 -28.56 -6.15
CA ALA A 13 -2.73 -27.32 -5.90
C ALA A 13 -2.31 -27.18 -4.43
N SER A 14 -3.22 -27.45 -3.50
CA SER A 14 -2.93 -27.42 -2.05
C SER A 14 -1.79 -28.37 -1.68
N SER A 15 -1.76 -29.57 -2.27
CA SER A 15 -0.67 -30.53 -2.07
C SER A 15 0.66 -30.02 -2.61
N ARG A 16 0.67 -29.37 -3.79
CA ARG A 16 1.89 -28.77 -4.36
C ARG A 16 2.42 -27.57 -3.58
N LEU A 17 1.54 -26.87 -2.89
CA LEU A 17 1.82 -25.68 -2.08
C LEU A 17 2.05 -26.01 -0.59
N SER A 18 2.16 -27.28 -0.21
CA SER A 18 2.17 -27.75 1.19
C SER A 18 3.28 -27.15 2.08
N THR A 19 4.33 -26.59 1.49
CA THR A 19 5.43 -25.92 2.21
C THR A 19 5.12 -24.46 2.57
N LEU A 20 3.99 -23.91 2.09
CA LEU A 20 3.54 -22.56 2.41
C LEU A 20 2.67 -22.54 3.68
N SER A 21 2.49 -21.37 4.27
CA SER A 21 1.75 -21.20 5.52
C SER A 21 0.24 -21.44 5.38
N SER A 22 -0.35 -21.21 4.20
CA SER A 22 -1.79 -21.36 3.97
C SER A 22 -2.12 -22.00 2.60
N PRO A 23 -1.66 -23.23 2.32
CA PRO A 23 -1.71 -23.83 0.97
C PRO A 23 -3.11 -23.85 0.34
N THR A 24 -4.13 -24.22 1.13
CA THR A 24 -5.51 -24.31 0.67
C THR A 24 -6.11 -22.95 0.33
N LEU A 25 -5.88 -21.94 1.18
CA LEU A 25 -6.36 -20.59 0.94
C LEU A 25 -5.70 -20.00 -0.30
N GLU A 26 -4.38 -20.16 -0.43
CA GLU A 26 -3.61 -19.64 -1.56
C GLU A 26 -4.02 -20.30 -2.88
N ALA A 27 -4.19 -21.63 -2.91
CA ALA A 27 -4.72 -22.34 -4.07
C ALA A 27 -6.11 -21.81 -4.48
N ARG A 28 -6.99 -21.56 -3.50
CA ARG A 28 -8.32 -21.01 -3.75
C ARG A 28 -8.26 -19.58 -4.30
N LEU A 29 -7.37 -18.74 -3.77
CA LEU A 29 -7.18 -17.37 -4.25
C LEU A 29 -6.69 -17.34 -5.71
N LEU A 30 -5.69 -18.17 -6.04
CA LEU A 30 -5.19 -18.32 -7.41
C LEU A 30 -6.28 -18.82 -8.36
N LEU A 31 -7.04 -19.85 -7.97
CA LEU A 31 -8.13 -20.35 -8.82
C LEU A 31 -9.21 -19.29 -9.03
N SER A 32 -9.62 -18.59 -7.96
CA SER A 32 -10.61 -17.52 -8.05
C SER A 32 -10.16 -16.41 -9.00
N HIS A 33 -8.87 -16.04 -8.96
CA HIS A 33 -8.29 -15.08 -9.89
C HIS A 33 -8.33 -15.58 -11.34
N VAL A 34 -7.89 -16.82 -11.61
CA VAL A 34 -7.92 -17.40 -12.97
C VAL A 34 -9.34 -17.51 -13.54
N LEU A 35 -10.33 -17.80 -12.69
CA LEU A 35 -11.74 -17.87 -13.07
C LEU A 35 -12.40 -16.49 -13.22
N ASN A 36 -11.77 -15.43 -12.71
CA ASN A 36 -12.39 -14.13 -12.50
C ASN A 36 -13.72 -14.24 -11.72
N LYS A 37 -13.68 -14.95 -10.59
CA LYS A 37 -14.83 -15.24 -9.71
C LYS A 37 -14.51 -14.90 -8.25
N PRO A 38 -15.52 -14.62 -7.41
CA PRO A 38 -15.30 -14.42 -5.99
C PRO A 38 -14.75 -15.69 -5.32
N GLN A 39 -14.08 -15.52 -4.17
CA GLN A 39 -13.47 -16.63 -3.42
C GLN A 39 -14.46 -17.70 -2.95
N THR A 40 -15.75 -17.37 -2.89
CA THR A 40 -16.82 -18.31 -2.55
C THR A 40 -17.14 -19.26 -3.70
N TYR A 41 -16.82 -18.89 -4.94
CA TYR A 41 -17.18 -19.67 -6.12
C TYR A 41 -16.53 -21.06 -6.13
N PRO A 42 -15.22 -21.24 -5.87
CA PRO A 42 -14.63 -22.57 -5.86
C PRO A 42 -15.18 -23.49 -4.76
N ILE A 43 -15.79 -22.91 -3.71
CA ILE A 43 -16.39 -23.64 -2.60
C ILE A 43 -17.79 -24.13 -2.98
N THR A 44 -18.59 -23.28 -3.62
CA THR A 44 -19.97 -23.62 -3.99
C THR A 44 -20.09 -24.42 -5.28
N ASN A 45 -19.02 -24.50 -6.09
CA ASN A 45 -19.00 -25.17 -7.40
C ASN A 45 -17.91 -26.26 -7.48
N GLU A 46 -17.69 -26.99 -6.38
CA GLU A 46 -16.62 -28.01 -6.27
C GLU A 46 -16.62 -29.07 -7.41
N ASN A 47 -17.79 -29.39 -7.95
CA ASN A 47 -17.96 -30.44 -8.96
C ASN A 47 -17.91 -29.92 -10.41
N GLU A 48 -17.81 -28.60 -10.62
CA GLU A 48 -17.71 -28.03 -11.96
C GLU A 48 -16.37 -28.41 -12.61
N GLU A 49 -16.40 -28.81 -13.88
CA GLU A 49 -15.19 -29.10 -14.64
C GLU A 49 -14.50 -27.82 -15.13
N LEU A 50 -13.18 -27.76 -14.97
CA LEU A 50 -12.37 -26.70 -15.53
C LEU A 50 -12.01 -27.02 -16.98
N ASP A 51 -12.27 -26.07 -17.88
CA ASP A 51 -11.74 -26.15 -19.24
C ASP A 51 -10.20 -26.19 -19.24
N ALA A 52 -9.63 -26.83 -20.26
CA ALA A 52 -8.19 -27.10 -20.33
C ALA A 52 -7.33 -25.83 -20.27
N LYS A 53 -7.82 -24.70 -20.80
CA LYS A 53 -7.09 -23.42 -20.80
C LYS A 53 -7.02 -22.83 -19.39
N LYS A 54 -8.15 -22.79 -18.68
CA LYS A 54 -8.20 -22.31 -17.29
C LYS A 54 -7.40 -23.21 -16.36
N LEU A 55 -7.52 -24.52 -16.51
CA LEU A 55 -6.73 -25.48 -15.72
C LEU A 55 -5.23 -25.30 -15.95
N SER A 56 -4.80 -25.18 -17.21
CA SER A 56 -3.39 -24.94 -17.55
C SER A 56 -2.86 -23.63 -16.95
N ASN A 57 -3.62 -22.53 -17.05
CA ASN A 57 -3.25 -21.25 -16.45
C ASN A 57 -3.15 -21.36 -14.91
N PHE A 58 -4.15 -21.97 -14.27
CA PHE A 58 -4.16 -22.18 -12.82
C PHE A 58 -2.94 -22.98 -12.34
N LEU A 59 -2.66 -24.13 -12.97
CA LEU A 59 -1.50 -24.94 -12.59
C LEU A 59 -0.16 -24.22 -12.84
N ALA A 60 -0.06 -23.41 -13.90
CA ALA A 60 1.12 -22.58 -14.14
C ALA A 60 1.33 -21.53 -13.02
N GLN A 61 0.26 -20.90 -12.53
CA GLN A 61 0.35 -19.98 -11.40
C GLN A 61 0.72 -20.70 -10.10
N VAL A 62 0.20 -21.92 -9.86
CA VAL A 62 0.58 -22.76 -8.72
C VAL A 62 2.08 -23.08 -8.74
N GLU A 63 2.65 -23.41 -9.91
CA GLU A 63 4.10 -23.65 -10.03
C GLU A 63 4.95 -22.40 -9.77
N LYS A 64 4.47 -21.22 -10.19
CA LYS A 64 5.12 -19.95 -9.82
C LYS A 64 5.04 -19.72 -8.31
N ARG A 65 3.87 -19.92 -7.72
CA ARG A 65 3.68 -19.72 -6.27
C ARG A 65 4.51 -20.68 -5.43
N LYS A 66 4.66 -21.94 -5.86
CA LYS A 66 5.54 -22.94 -5.25
C LYS A 66 7.01 -22.48 -5.20
N ARG A 67 7.45 -21.66 -6.17
CA ARG A 67 8.77 -21.01 -6.19
C ARG A 67 8.83 -19.72 -5.38
N ARG A 68 7.85 -19.48 -4.51
CA ARG A 68 7.74 -18.32 -3.63
C ARG A 68 7.49 -16.99 -4.33
N VAL A 69 7.03 -16.99 -5.59
CA VAL A 69 6.52 -15.75 -6.22
C VAL A 69 5.34 -15.23 -5.37
N PRO A 70 5.34 -13.95 -4.97
CA PRO A 70 4.29 -13.39 -4.13
C PRO A 70 2.89 -13.56 -4.74
N LEU A 71 1.93 -13.98 -3.92
CA LEU A 71 0.55 -14.17 -4.34
C LEU A 71 -0.05 -12.90 -4.96
N ALA A 72 0.25 -11.73 -4.37
CA ALA A 72 -0.25 -10.44 -4.86
C ALA A 72 0.21 -10.11 -6.29
N TYR A 73 1.42 -10.54 -6.69
CA TYR A 73 1.90 -10.39 -8.07
C TYR A 73 1.22 -11.36 -9.03
N LEU A 74 0.93 -12.59 -8.57
CA LEU A 74 0.20 -13.57 -9.37
C LEU A 74 -1.25 -13.16 -9.59
N THR A 75 -1.90 -12.58 -8.57
CA THR A 75 -3.28 -12.10 -8.63
C THR A 75 -3.40 -10.65 -9.10
N GLN A 76 -2.26 -9.96 -9.27
CA GLN A 76 -2.14 -8.54 -9.61
C GLN A 76 -2.97 -7.61 -8.72
N LYS A 77 -3.09 -7.96 -7.44
CA LYS A 77 -4.06 -7.35 -6.53
C LYS A 77 -3.61 -7.47 -5.08
N LYS A 78 -3.75 -6.38 -4.33
CA LYS A 78 -3.58 -6.34 -2.87
C LYS A 78 -4.64 -5.43 -2.26
N GLU A 79 -5.36 -5.94 -1.27
CA GLU A 79 -6.23 -5.12 -0.44
C GLU A 79 -5.38 -4.37 0.60
N PHE A 80 -5.67 -3.08 0.75
CA PHE A 80 -5.08 -2.20 1.75
C PHE A 80 -6.12 -1.15 2.15
N TRP A 81 -6.41 -1.05 3.44
CA TRP A 81 -7.35 -0.09 4.00
C TRP A 81 -8.76 -0.18 3.39
N GLY A 82 -9.22 -1.40 3.09
CA GLY A 82 -10.50 -1.69 2.46
C GLY A 82 -10.58 -1.33 0.98
N LEU A 83 -9.45 -1.00 0.35
CA LEU A 83 -9.34 -0.65 -1.07
C LEU A 83 -8.49 -1.68 -1.81
N ASP A 84 -8.88 -1.97 -3.04
CA ASP A 84 -8.20 -2.93 -3.90
C ASP A 84 -7.20 -2.22 -4.82
N PHE A 85 -5.90 -2.45 -4.58
CA PHE A 85 -4.82 -1.90 -5.40
C PHE A 85 -4.33 -2.92 -6.42
N TYR A 86 -4.13 -2.48 -7.66
CA TYR A 86 -3.32 -3.22 -8.64
C TYR A 86 -1.84 -3.14 -8.23
N ILE A 87 -1.17 -4.28 -8.30
CA ILE A 87 0.22 -4.46 -7.87
C ILE A 87 0.92 -5.37 -8.88
N ASP A 88 2.17 -5.03 -9.23
CA ASP A 88 3.07 -5.87 -10.02
C ASP A 88 4.52 -5.73 -9.51
N GLU A 89 5.46 -6.42 -10.14
CA GLU A 89 6.86 -6.51 -9.74
C GLU A 89 7.62 -5.17 -9.68
N HIS A 90 7.01 -4.05 -10.08
CA HIS A 90 7.62 -2.73 -10.04
C HIS A 90 7.32 -1.94 -8.76
N VAL A 91 6.49 -2.48 -7.85
CA VAL A 91 6.13 -1.82 -6.59
C VAL A 91 6.22 -2.77 -5.42
N PHE A 92 6.53 -2.20 -4.25
CA PHE A 92 6.36 -2.86 -2.97
C PHE A 92 4.90 -3.26 -2.75
N ILE A 93 4.67 -4.46 -2.21
CA ILE A 93 3.34 -4.95 -1.87
C ILE A 93 2.92 -4.31 -0.53
N PRO A 94 1.83 -3.51 -0.46
CA PRO A 94 1.40 -2.88 0.79
C PRO A 94 1.24 -3.86 1.96
N ARG A 95 1.68 -3.45 3.15
CA ARG A 95 1.56 -4.22 4.39
C ARG A 95 0.41 -3.70 5.24
N SER A 96 -0.21 -4.56 6.04
CA SER A 96 -1.39 -4.17 6.82
C SER A 96 -1.02 -3.26 7.99
N GLU A 97 0.20 -3.37 8.50
CA GLU A 97 0.78 -2.52 9.54
C GLU A 97 0.81 -1.04 9.09
N THR A 98 1.04 -0.80 7.80
CA THR A 98 1.08 0.56 7.20
C THR A 98 -0.29 1.24 7.17
N GLU A 99 -1.38 0.53 7.41
CA GLU A 99 -2.71 1.15 7.51
C GLU A 99 -2.81 2.13 8.68
N GLN A 100 -2.08 1.87 9.77
CA GLN A 100 -2.04 2.79 10.91
C GLN A 100 -1.47 4.16 10.51
N LEU A 101 -0.53 4.21 9.55
CA LEU A 101 0.06 5.45 9.08
C LEU A 101 -0.97 6.33 8.35
N VAL A 102 -1.93 5.71 7.65
CA VAL A 102 -3.06 6.40 7.04
C VAL A 102 -4.00 6.97 8.11
N GLU A 103 -4.32 6.17 9.15
CA GLU A 103 -5.19 6.62 10.24
C GLU A 103 -4.59 7.81 11.00
N GLU A 104 -3.31 7.72 11.36
CA GLU A 104 -2.59 8.83 12.02
C GLU A 104 -2.52 10.07 11.14
N SER A 105 -2.30 9.90 9.83
CA SER A 105 -2.34 11.02 8.87
C SER A 105 -3.69 11.74 8.90
N LEU A 106 -4.79 10.97 8.83
CA LEU A 106 -6.14 11.52 8.82
C LEU A 106 -6.48 12.22 10.15
N GLN A 107 -6.00 11.69 11.28
CA GLN A 107 -6.16 12.31 12.59
C GLN A 107 -5.43 13.66 12.66
N ILE A 108 -4.16 13.71 12.23
CA ILE A 108 -3.37 14.96 12.19
C ILE A 108 -4.04 16.01 11.30
N ILE A 109 -4.51 15.61 10.11
CA ILE A 109 -5.23 16.49 9.20
C ILE A 109 -6.51 17.02 9.87
N ASN A 110 -7.27 16.15 10.55
CA ASN A 110 -8.48 16.55 11.27
C ASN A 110 -8.18 17.62 12.34
N ASP A 111 -7.19 17.35 13.19
CA ASP A 111 -6.86 18.20 14.33
C ASP A 111 -6.24 19.53 13.92
N GLN A 112 -5.33 19.53 12.95
CA GLN A 112 -4.70 20.77 12.48
C GLN A 112 -5.68 21.66 11.73
N MET A 113 -6.56 21.10 10.88
CA MET A 113 -7.55 21.91 10.17
C MET A 113 -8.72 22.36 11.06
N ALA A 114 -9.04 21.64 12.14
CA ALA A 114 -10.05 22.09 13.11
C ALA A 114 -9.60 23.37 13.84
N ASN A 115 -8.30 23.49 14.10
CA ASN A 115 -7.68 24.62 14.79
C ASN A 115 -7.20 25.74 13.84
N ALA A 116 -7.10 25.48 12.54
CA ALA A 116 -6.59 26.44 11.57
C ALA A 116 -7.65 27.49 11.16
N LYS A 117 -7.23 28.76 11.10
CA LYS A 117 -8.00 29.83 10.43
C LYS A 117 -8.04 29.68 8.91
N SER A 118 -7.14 28.87 8.32
CA SER A 118 -7.02 28.63 6.88
C SER A 118 -7.68 27.32 6.47
N ALA A 119 -8.35 27.32 5.31
CA ALA A 119 -9.09 26.18 4.77
C ALA A 119 -8.25 25.23 3.89
N ALA A 120 -6.94 25.46 3.76
CA ALA A 120 -6.08 24.68 2.86
C ALA A 120 -4.99 23.92 3.63
N PHE A 121 -4.95 22.61 3.41
CA PHE A 121 -3.94 21.69 3.96
C PHE A 121 -3.19 21.01 2.82
N SER A 122 -1.96 20.57 3.08
CA SER A 122 -1.15 19.86 2.10
C SER A 122 -0.37 18.72 2.73
N VAL A 123 -0.45 17.56 2.10
CA VAL A 123 0.21 16.31 2.51
C VAL A 123 1.18 15.87 1.41
N ALA A 124 2.34 15.35 1.76
CA ALA A 124 3.24 14.66 0.84
C ALA A 124 3.49 13.22 1.31
N ASP A 125 3.16 12.24 0.46
CA ASP A 125 3.51 10.83 0.62
C ASP A 125 4.82 10.52 -0.12
N ILE A 126 5.85 10.07 0.59
CA ILE A 126 7.21 9.91 0.08
C ILE A 126 7.55 8.43 -0.09
N GLY A 127 7.96 8.05 -1.30
CA GLY A 127 8.12 6.64 -1.65
C GLY A 127 6.76 5.97 -1.88
N THR A 128 5.87 6.65 -2.61
CA THR A 128 4.45 6.27 -2.70
C THR A 128 4.21 4.87 -3.27
N GLY A 129 5.14 4.32 -4.06
CA GLY A 129 5.06 2.96 -4.57
C GLY A 129 3.79 2.74 -5.40
N SER A 130 2.91 1.89 -4.90
CA SER A 130 1.59 1.60 -5.50
C SER A 130 0.56 2.73 -5.32
N GLY A 131 0.89 3.76 -4.56
CA GLY A 131 0.02 4.87 -4.19
C GLY A 131 -0.82 4.61 -2.95
N CYS A 132 -0.63 3.50 -2.23
CA CYS A 132 -1.56 3.04 -1.22
C CYS A 132 -1.81 4.05 -0.09
N ILE A 133 -0.77 4.71 0.41
CA ILE A 133 -0.90 5.73 1.47
C ILE A 133 -1.62 6.98 0.92
N ALA A 134 -1.08 7.62 -0.13
CA ALA A 134 -1.67 8.83 -0.70
C ALA A 134 -3.15 8.64 -1.14
N ILE A 135 -3.46 7.50 -1.77
CA ILE A 135 -4.81 7.17 -2.26
C ILE A 135 -5.75 6.92 -1.09
N SER A 136 -5.33 6.17 -0.06
CA SER A 136 -6.16 5.92 1.12
C SER A 136 -6.42 7.19 1.93
N ILE A 137 -5.42 8.07 2.08
CA ILE A 137 -5.63 9.41 2.67
C ILE A 137 -6.66 10.18 1.85
N ALA A 138 -6.49 10.28 0.53
CA ALA A 138 -7.46 10.96 -0.33
C ALA A 138 -8.87 10.35 -0.22
N HIS A 139 -9.00 9.02 -0.20
CA HIS A 139 -10.26 8.32 -0.01
C HIS A 139 -10.91 8.72 1.32
N GLY A 140 -10.15 8.66 2.42
CA GLY A 140 -10.59 9.07 3.75
C GLY A 140 -11.14 10.49 3.77
N LEU A 141 -10.41 11.42 3.16
CA LEU A 141 -10.80 12.84 3.07
C LEU A 141 -12.03 13.10 2.20
N LEU A 142 -12.31 12.24 1.21
CA LEU A 142 -13.49 12.33 0.34
C LEU A 142 -14.75 11.71 0.95
N MET A 143 -14.62 10.85 1.97
CA MET A 143 -15.76 10.24 2.66
C MET A 143 -16.72 11.27 3.28
N PRO A 144 -17.97 10.89 3.59
CA PRO A 144 -18.84 11.71 4.43
C PRO A 144 -18.23 11.91 5.83
N ALA A 145 -18.36 13.11 6.40
CA ALA A 145 -17.83 13.44 7.73
C ALA A 145 -18.26 12.45 8.83
N ARG A 146 -19.50 11.93 8.76
CA ARG A 146 -20.00 10.86 9.66
C ARG A 146 -19.17 9.58 9.60
N LYS A 147 -18.81 9.13 8.39
CA LYS A 147 -18.04 7.90 8.18
C LYS A 147 -16.60 8.08 8.67
N ARG A 148 -16.00 9.26 8.38
CA ARG A 148 -14.69 9.64 8.94
C ARG A 148 -14.68 9.69 10.46
N ALA A 149 -15.70 10.29 11.09
CA ALA A 149 -15.78 10.38 12.54
C ALA A 149 -15.73 8.98 13.20
N ARG A 150 -16.49 8.02 12.64
CA ARG A 150 -16.51 6.63 13.12
C ARG A 150 -15.16 5.94 12.96
N LEU A 151 -14.53 6.13 11.82
CA LEU A 151 -13.20 5.59 11.51
C LEU A 151 -12.14 6.14 12.49
N LEU A 152 -12.11 7.46 12.68
CA LEU A 152 -11.17 8.13 13.58
C LEU A 152 -11.54 8.00 15.07
N LYS A 153 -12.67 7.36 15.39
CA LYS A 153 -13.19 7.20 16.75
C LYS A 153 -13.37 8.55 17.49
N ILE A 154 -13.79 9.59 16.77
CA ILE A 154 -14.06 10.92 17.31
C ILE A 154 -15.56 11.26 17.26
N PRO A 155 -16.05 12.18 18.13
CA PRO A 155 -17.40 12.73 18.00
C PRO A 155 -17.64 13.34 16.62
N GLN A 156 -18.84 13.14 16.05
CA GLN A 156 -19.19 13.67 14.73
C GLN A 156 -19.04 15.21 14.66
N SER A 157 -19.27 15.91 15.77
CA SER A 157 -19.09 17.37 15.87
C SER A 157 -17.63 17.82 15.69
N LEU A 158 -16.65 16.94 15.92
CA LEU A 158 -15.23 17.21 15.77
C LEU A 158 -14.67 16.75 14.40
N ALA A 159 -15.46 16.01 13.62
CA ALA A 159 -15.05 15.61 12.29
C ALA A 159 -15.18 16.78 11.31
N LEU A 160 -14.11 17.07 10.58
CA LEU A 160 -14.13 18.13 9.56
C LEU A 160 -15.25 17.91 8.54
N GLY A 161 -16.04 18.95 8.28
CA GLY A 161 -17.04 18.93 7.20
C GLY A 161 -16.39 19.02 5.82
N ASN A 162 -16.97 18.34 4.81
CA ASN A 162 -16.41 18.26 3.46
C ASN A 162 -16.22 19.64 2.78
N ARG A 163 -17.06 20.63 3.12
CA ARG A 163 -16.97 21.99 2.56
C ARG A 163 -15.73 22.79 3.00
N ARG A 164 -15.08 22.40 4.11
CA ARG A 164 -13.84 23.02 4.61
C ARG A 164 -12.58 22.29 4.12
N LEU A 165 -12.73 21.17 3.43
CA LEU A 165 -11.64 20.23 3.23
C LEU A 165 -10.99 20.44 1.85
N ARG A 166 -10.07 21.41 1.76
CA ARG A 166 -9.16 21.54 0.60
C ARG A 166 -7.80 21.00 0.98
N CYS A 167 -7.62 19.69 0.82
CA CYS A 167 -6.33 19.05 1.02
C CYS A 167 -5.67 18.79 -0.34
N LYS A 168 -4.50 19.39 -0.58
CA LYS A 168 -3.63 19.01 -1.70
C LYS A 168 -2.80 17.81 -1.29
N ILE A 169 -2.71 16.79 -2.14
CA ILE A 169 -1.90 15.60 -1.85
C ILE A 169 -0.83 15.50 -2.92
N PHE A 170 0.43 15.46 -2.50
CA PHE A 170 1.57 15.15 -3.33
C PHE A 170 2.01 13.72 -3.04
N ALA A 171 2.43 13.00 -4.07
CA ALA A 171 2.94 11.65 -3.93
C ALA A 171 4.23 11.54 -4.76
N THR A 172 5.34 11.25 -4.09
CA THR A 172 6.67 11.21 -4.72
C THR A 172 7.23 9.79 -4.77
N ASP A 173 7.95 9.48 -5.84
CA ASP A 173 8.72 8.25 -5.95
C ASP A 173 9.91 8.47 -6.88
N ILE A 174 11.01 7.74 -6.65
CA ILE A 174 12.16 7.74 -7.54
C ILE A 174 11.87 6.95 -8.82
N SER A 175 11.01 5.92 -8.72
CA SER A 175 10.66 5.01 -9.79
C SER A 175 9.50 5.54 -10.63
N SER A 176 9.80 5.88 -11.90
CA SER A 176 8.77 6.22 -12.87
C SER A 176 7.78 5.08 -13.12
N LYS A 177 8.20 3.82 -12.92
CA LYS A 177 7.34 2.64 -13.05
C LYS A 177 6.35 2.54 -11.88
N ALA A 178 6.82 2.78 -10.65
CA ALA A 178 5.95 2.86 -9.48
C ALA A 178 4.89 3.96 -9.65
N LEU A 179 5.30 5.15 -10.10
CA LEU A 179 4.35 6.25 -10.35
C LEU A 179 3.32 5.95 -11.43
N LYS A 180 3.62 5.12 -12.44
CA LYS A 180 2.61 4.67 -13.42
C LYS A 180 1.53 3.82 -12.74
N ILE A 181 1.93 2.95 -11.83
CA ILE A 181 1.02 2.09 -11.06
C ILE A 181 0.20 2.93 -10.07
N ALA A 182 0.83 3.84 -9.33
CA ALA A 182 0.13 4.75 -8.42
C ALA A 182 -0.92 5.61 -9.14
N LYS A 183 -0.58 6.15 -10.32
CA LYS A 183 -1.54 6.88 -11.18
C LYS A 183 -2.68 6.01 -11.66
N PHE A 184 -2.40 4.76 -12.06
CA PHE A 184 -3.42 3.80 -12.45
C PHE A 184 -4.38 3.53 -11.28
N ASN A 185 -3.85 3.18 -10.10
CA ASN A 185 -4.64 2.92 -8.90
C ASN A 185 -5.50 4.13 -8.50
N ALA A 186 -4.91 5.33 -8.49
CA ALA A 186 -5.66 6.55 -8.15
C ALA A 186 -6.85 6.76 -9.10
N ARG A 187 -6.65 6.55 -10.40
CA ARG A 187 -7.73 6.66 -11.40
C ARG A 187 -8.81 5.59 -11.21
N GLN A 188 -8.43 4.34 -10.92
CA GLN A 188 -9.40 3.26 -10.71
C GLN A 188 -10.21 3.45 -9.42
N ILE A 189 -9.58 3.87 -8.34
CA ILE A 189 -10.17 3.91 -7.00
C ILE A 189 -10.90 5.23 -6.73
N LEU A 190 -10.30 6.37 -7.12
CA LEU A 190 -10.83 7.71 -6.81
C LEU A 190 -11.47 8.38 -8.03
N GLY A 191 -11.31 7.81 -9.22
CA GLY A 191 -11.75 8.39 -10.48
C GLY A 191 -10.73 9.34 -11.12
N PRO A 192 -11.02 9.84 -12.33
CA PRO A 192 -10.08 10.64 -13.13
C PRO A 192 -9.78 12.03 -12.55
N SER A 193 -10.64 12.54 -11.66
CA SER A 193 -10.51 13.88 -11.05
C SER A 193 -9.90 13.83 -9.64
N HIS A 194 -9.13 12.78 -9.33
CA HIS A 194 -8.53 12.62 -8.01
C HIS A 194 -7.60 13.79 -7.65
N PRO A 195 -7.46 14.15 -6.36
CA PRO A 195 -6.74 15.37 -5.93
C PRO A 195 -5.21 15.19 -5.79
N ILE A 196 -4.65 14.10 -6.31
CA ILE A 196 -3.27 13.67 -6.04
C ILE A 196 -2.35 14.12 -7.19
N THR A 197 -1.27 14.82 -6.84
CA THR A 197 -0.21 15.21 -7.77
C THR A 197 0.98 14.27 -7.61
N PHE A 198 1.26 13.49 -8.65
CA PHE A 198 2.36 12.53 -8.67
C PHE A 198 3.63 13.14 -9.26
N LEU A 199 4.74 13.04 -8.54
CA LEU A 199 5.99 13.72 -8.86
C LEU A 199 7.16 12.74 -8.80
N GLN A 200 7.98 12.68 -9.85
CA GLN A 200 9.16 11.83 -9.86
C GLN A 200 10.35 12.56 -9.26
N GLY A 201 11.03 11.94 -8.31
CA GLY A 201 12.26 12.49 -7.75
C GLY A 201 12.69 11.82 -6.43
N ASP A 202 13.84 12.26 -5.96
CA ASP A 202 14.45 11.77 -4.72
C ASP A 202 13.85 12.47 -3.50
N LEU A 203 13.08 11.72 -2.72
CA LEU A 203 12.41 12.15 -1.49
C LEU A 203 11.57 13.44 -1.68
N LEU A 204 11.95 14.53 -1.02
CA LEU A 204 11.21 15.80 -0.99
C LEU A 204 11.59 16.74 -2.14
N LYS A 205 12.71 16.47 -2.83
CA LYS A 205 13.22 17.34 -3.92
C LYS A 205 12.20 17.73 -5.00
N PRO A 206 11.28 16.86 -5.45
CA PRO A 206 10.38 17.23 -6.53
C PRO A 206 9.16 18.03 -6.04
N LEU A 207 8.99 18.22 -4.72
CA LEU A 207 7.85 18.97 -4.19
C LEU A 207 7.90 20.44 -4.64
N PRO A 208 6.82 20.98 -5.22
CA PRO A 208 6.81 22.35 -5.74
C PRO A 208 6.62 23.41 -4.65
N GLN A 209 6.29 22.99 -3.43
CA GLN A 209 5.99 23.88 -2.31
C GLN A 209 6.17 23.15 -0.98
N LYS A 210 6.27 23.93 0.10
CA LYS A 210 6.19 23.41 1.46
C LYS A 210 4.81 22.80 1.75
N VAL A 211 4.77 21.78 2.59
CA VAL A 211 3.57 21.04 3.00
C VAL A 211 3.37 21.08 4.53
N ASP A 212 2.17 20.72 4.98
CA ASP A 212 1.80 20.69 6.39
C ASP A 212 2.13 19.32 7.02
N LEU A 213 2.02 18.25 6.24
CA LEU A 213 2.31 16.89 6.67
C LEU A 213 3.16 16.16 5.62
N ILE A 214 4.24 15.53 6.06
CA ILE A 214 5.01 14.56 5.28
C ILE A 214 4.74 13.19 5.88
N VAL A 215 4.44 12.22 5.03
CA VAL A 215 4.13 10.83 5.38
C VAL A 215 5.08 9.94 4.60
N ALA A 216 5.69 8.94 5.24
CA ALA A 216 6.61 8.06 4.54
C ALA A 216 6.62 6.64 5.11
N ASN A 217 6.57 5.64 4.22
CA ASN A 217 7.04 4.30 4.52
C ASN A 217 8.21 4.03 3.56
N LEU A 218 9.43 4.32 4.02
CA LEU A 218 10.63 4.21 3.20
C LEU A 218 11.28 2.83 3.38
N PRO A 219 12.03 2.36 2.38
CA PRO A 219 12.85 1.15 2.51
C PRO A 219 13.69 1.19 3.79
N TYR A 220 13.62 0.12 4.59
CA TYR A 220 14.23 0.07 5.91
C TYR A 220 15.07 -1.18 6.19
N LEU A 221 15.16 -2.14 5.27
CA LEU A 221 16.06 -3.30 5.45
C LEU A 221 17.51 -2.88 5.18
N SER A 222 18.42 -3.28 6.05
CA SER A 222 19.84 -3.30 5.73
C SER A 222 20.14 -4.32 4.62
N GLU A 223 21.28 -4.19 3.96
CA GLU A 223 21.72 -5.20 2.99
C GLU A 223 21.83 -6.60 3.62
N LYS A 224 22.26 -6.69 4.88
CA LYS A 224 22.37 -7.96 5.61
C LYS A 224 20.99 -8.57 5.87
N GLU A 225 20.06 -7.79 6.43
CA GLU A 225 18.68 -8.26 6.66
C GLU A 225 18.00 -8.63 5.35
N TYR A 226 18.27 -7.89 4.27
CA TYR A 226 17.80 -8.28 2.96
C TYR A 226 18.31 -9.67 2.61
N GLN A 227 19.60 -9.98 2.74
CA GLN A 227 20.13 -11.33 2.43
C GLN A 227 19.44 -12.46 3.20
N GLU A 228 19.07 -12.19 4.44
CA GLU A 228 18.41 -13.14 5.36
C GLU A 228 16.87 -13.15 5.22
N ALA A 229 16.28 -12.23 4.45
CA ALA A 229 14.84 -12.09 4.29
C ALA A 229 14.18 -13.28 3.57
N GLU A 230 12.88 -13.44 3.79
CA GLU A 230 12.10 -14.50 3.14
C GLU A 230 12.19 -14.44 1.61
N PRO A 231 12.12 -15.59 0.90
CA PRO A 231 12.25 -15.64 -0.55
C PRO A 231 11.29 -14.72 -1.31
N GLU A 232 10.07 -14.51 -0.82
CA GLU A 232 9.06 -13.60 -1.38
C GLU A 232 9.59 -12.17 -1.51
N ILE A 233 10.33 -11.69 -0.50
CA ILE A 233 10.87 -10.33 -0.46
C ILE A 233 11.85 -10.10 -1.62
N LYS A 234 12.51 -11.17 -2.08
CA LYS A 234 13.47 -11.12 -3.19
C LYS A 234 12.83 -10.87 -4.55
N PHE A 235 11.50 -11.03 -4.66
CA PHE A 235 10.75 -10.70 -5.88
C PHE A 235 10.31 -9.24 -5.92
N GLU A 236 10.32 -8.53 -4.79
CA GLU A 236 9.97 -7.11 -4.74
C GLU A 236 11.16 -6.24 -5.22
N PRO A 237 10.92 -5.01 -5.72
CA PRO A 237 12.00 -4.12 -6.14
C PRO A 237 13.00 -3.88 -5.02
N LYS A 238 14.30 -4.09 -5.28
CA LYS A 238 15.34 -3.90 -4.26
C LYS A 238 15.35 -2.48 -3.71
N GLU A 239 15.13 -1.49 -4.56
CA GLU A 239 15.08 -0.07 -4.19
C GLU A 239 13.89 0.26 -3.27
N ALA A 240 12.87 -0.60 -3.24
CA ALA A 240 11.71 -0.45 -2.35
C ALA A 240 11.88 -1.21 -1.02
N ILE A 241 12.95 -1.99 -0.87
CA ILE A 241 13.21 -2.84 0.31
C ILE A 241 14.45 -2.38 1.08
N ILE A 242 15.56 -2.16 0.36
CA ILE A 242 16.87 -1.87 0.97
C ILE A 242 16.99 -0.38 1.31
N GLY A 243 17.09 -0.07 2.59
CA GLY A 243 17.21 1.28 3.14
C GLY A 243 18.65 1.79 3.28
N GLY A 244 19.65 0.94 2.99
CA GLY A 244 21.07 1.26 3.08
C GLY A 244 21.87 0.18 3.80
N VAL A 245 23.03 0.56 4.35
CA VAL A 245 23.89 -0.32 5.15
C VAL A 245 23.22 -0.62 6.49
N HIS A 246 22.57 0.38 7.09
CA HIS A 246 21.90 0.29 8.38
C HIS A 246 20.37 0.31 8.28
N GLY A 247 19.82 0.57 7.10
CA GLY A 247 18.37 0.63 6.86
C GLY A 247 17.70 1.95 7.29
N ASN A 248 18.45 2.92 7.84
CA ASN A 248 17.89 4.18 8.32
C ASN A 248 18.36 5.41 7.55
N GLU A 249 19.18 5.22 6.51
CA GLU A 249 19.80 6.29 5.74
C GLU A 249 18.76 7.13 4.99
N LEU A 250 17.74 6.49 4.42
CA LEU A 250 16.66 7.20 3.73
C LEU A 250 15.82 8.05 4.68
N ILE A 251 15.53 7.55 5.89
CA ILE A 251 14.82 8.32 6.92
C ILE A 251 15.68 9.48 7.42
N LYS A 252 16.98 9.27 7.68
CA LYS A 252 17.90 10.37 8.03
C LYS A 252 17.90 11.46 6.97
N LYS A 253 18.06 11.07 5.70
CA LYS A 253 18.03 11.99 4.55
C LYS A 253 16.69 12.72 4.41
N LEU A 254 15.58 12.04 4.69
CA LEU A 254 14.24 12.65 4.71
C LEU A 254 14.15 13.73 5.79
N LEU A 255 14.58 13.41 7.02
CA LEU A 255 14.55 14.33 8.16
C LEU A 255 15.51 15.51 7.98
N GLU A 256 16.64 15.35 7.30
CA GLU A 256 17.54 16.43 6.91
C GLU A 256 16.90 17.39 5.89
N GLN A 257 16.11 16.86 4.95
CA GLN A 257 15.39 17.67 3.97
C GLN A 257 14.16 18.36 4.57
N ALA A 258 13.49 17.73 5.55
CA ALA A 258 12.18 18.14 6.06
C ALA A 258 12.06 19.63 6.46
N PRO A 259 13.03 20.27 7.16
CA PRO A 259 12.93 21.70 7.52
C PRO A 259 12.73 22.64 6.32
N ASN A 260 13.25 22.28 5.14
CA ASN A 260 13.13 23.07 3.93
C ASN A 260 11.79 22.87 3.19
N TYR A 261 11.05 21.81 3.52
CA TYR A 261 9.79 21.43 2.87
C TYR A 261 8.58 21.44 3.82
N LEU A 262 8.78 21.67 5.11
CA LEU A 262 7.68 21.83 6.06
C LEU A 262 7.31 23.30 6.25
N LYS A 263 6.00 23.55 6.29
CA LYS A 263 5.44 24.81 6.78
C LYS A 263 5.63 24.93 8.30
N ALA A 264 5.43 26.13 8.85
CA ALA A 264 5.43 26.33 10.29
C ALA A 264 4.35 25.45 10.95
N GLY A 265 4.74 24.68 11.98
CA GLY A 265 3.87 23.72 12.65
C GLY A 265 3.64 22.40 11.89
N GLY A 266 4.30 22.22 10.74
CA GLY A 266 4.22 20.99 9.97
C GLY A 266 4.97 19.83 10.64
N LYS A 267 4.61 18.60 10.25
CA LYS A 267 5.14 17.36 10.85
C LYS A 267 5.60 16.37 9.79
N VAL A 268 6.56 15.53 10.15
CA VAL A 268 6.84 14.27 9.44
C VAL A 268 6.29 13.14 10.28
N ILE A 269 5.56 12.21 9.68
CA ILE A 269 5.30 10.90 10.28
C ILE A 269 5.82 9.81 9.35
N TYR A 270 6.40 8.76 9.92
CA TYR A 270 6.93 7.66 9.13
C TYR A 270 6.91 6.34 9.88
N GLU A 271 6.80 5.26 9.11
CA GLU A 271 6.89 3.89 9.61
C GLU A 271 8.35 3.49 9.84
N THR A 272 8.59 2.73 10.90
CA THR A 272 9.89 2.14 11.25
C THR A 272 9.88 0.64 10.99
N VAL A 273 11.07 0.01 10.98
CA VAL A 273 11.25 -1.44 10.77
C VAL A 273 10.36 -2.33 11.65
N ASN A 274 10.00 -1.87 12.85
CA ASN A 274 9.15 -2.61 13.79
C ASN A 274 7.65 -2.29 13.66
N GLY A 275 7.24 -1.64 12.56
CA GLY A 275 5.86 -1.20 12.33
C GLY A 275 5.40 -0.05 13.23
N LYS A 276 6.29 0.55 14.03
CA LYS A 276 5.96 1.74 14.84
C LYS A 276 5.97 2.98 13.97
N ILE A 277 5.03 3.89 14.22
CA ILE A 277 5.01 5.20 13.59
C ILE A 277 5.68 6.21 14.52
N LEU A 278 6.67 6.92 13.99
CA LEU A 278 7.35 8.01 14.67
C LEU A 278 6.99 9.35 14.04
N SER A 279 7.18 10.42 14.81
CA SER A 279 6.80 11.77 14.43
C SER A 279 7.94 12.75 14.67
N TRP A 280 8.31 13.54 13.68
CA TRP A 280 9.27 14.64 13.83
C TRP A 280 8.52 15.98 13.80
N PRO A 281 8.83 16.94 14.70
CA PRO A 281 10.02 17.00 15.58
C PRO A 281 9.87 16.35 16.97
N GLN A 282 8.72 15.78 17.31
CA GLN A 282 8.40 15.44 18.71
C GLN A 282 9.04 14.13 19.22
N ASN A 283 9.27 13.12 18.37
CA ASN A 283 9.74 11.76 18.71
C ASN A 283 10.50 11.10 17.53
N ALA A 284 11.47 11.78 16.94
CA ALA A 284 12.09 11.37 15.68
C ALA A 284 13.12 10.23 15.76
N PHE A 285 13.52 9.85 16.97
CA PHE A 285 14.36 8.67 17.19
C PHE A 285 13.83 8.06 18.49
N ALA A 286 13.28 6.85 18.41
CA ALA A 286 13.07 6.03 19.58
C ALA A 286 14.36 5.24 19.79
N ASP A 287 14.91 5.31 21.01
CA ASP A 287 16.18 4.69 21.41
C ASP A 287 16.32 3.22 20.98
#